data_AF-A0A437ACX8-F1
#
_entry.id   AF-A0A437ACX8-F1
#
_cell.length_a   1.000
_cell.length_b   1.000
_cell.length_c   1.000
_cell.angle_alpha   90.00
_cell.angle_beta   90.00
_cell.angle_gamma   90.00
#
_symmetry.space_group_name_H-M   'P 1'
#
loop_
_entity.id
_entity.type
_entity.pdbx_description
1 polymer ?
#
loop_
_entity_poly.entity_id
_entity_poly.type
_entity_poly.pdbx_seq_one_letter_code
_entity_poly.pdbx_strand_id
1 'polypeptide(L)'
;MKVHTIVLSSLALFMNPVPVFALPAPDATETSEPTSKPAGDIFSSGLSGPMRWTGSIEGGPELNLTGTLQEVLPQILALNPGWVPPVEVAGLDLRSPSKELAKRNLAATRTIAENPSLVRRYFKDRPTCNSVPGNLAEGWVIEGYGIPWLRAIGIAGVMCGADPHVCAKCYCDYGSKIELCNDRNTKVDIPCDRLAGAAGEIVKDCGEFIAGDNRFKGHWWDTTTYAACVRQAYSGNCL
;
A
#
# COMPACT_ATOMS: atom_id res chain seq x y z
N MET A 1 69.10 31.29 67.74
CA MET A 1 67.77 31.27 68.37
C MET A 1 67.13 32.66 68.26
N LYS A 2 66.12 32.78 67.39
CA LYS A 2 65.00 33.74 67.44
C LYS A 2 64.16 33.47 66.20
N VAL A 3 63.10 32.68 66.39
CA VAL A 3 62.06 32.45 65.39
C VAL A 3 61.04 33.57 65.57
N HIS A 4 60.94 34.47 64.60
CA HIS A 4 59.92 35.51 64.57
C HIS A 4 58.76 35.04 63.68
N THR A 5 57.65 34.77 64.34
CA THR A 5 56.32 34.51 63.77
C THR A 5 55.81 35.77 63.06
N ILE A 6 55.52 35.66 61.77
CA ILE A 6 54.78 36.68 61.01
C ILE A 6 53.32 36.21 60.91
N VAL A 7 52.43 37.04 61.47
CA VAL A 7 50.97 36.93 61.37
C VAL A 7 50.56 37.50 60.01
N LEU A 8 49.91 36.70 59.17
CA LEU A 8 49.29 37.15 57.92
C LEU A 8 47.77 37.10 58.06
N SER A 9 47.21 38.30 58.11
CA SER A 9 45.80 38.66 58.18
C SER A 9 45.00 38.05 57.03
N SER A 10 43.96 37.29 57.37
CA SER A 10 43.00 36.71 56.44
C SER A 10 42.05 37.81 55.92
N LEU A 11 42.27 38.25 54.68
CA LEU A 11 41.37 39.15 53.96
C LEU A 11 40.29 38.31 53.27
N ALA A 12 39.06 38.36 53.79
CA ALA A 12 37.90 37.72 53.18
C ALA A 12 37.48 38.51 51.92
N LEU A 13 37.64 37.89 50.75
CA LEU A 13 37.11 38.36 49.48
C LEU A 13 35.60 38.07 49.43
N PHE A 14 34.80 39.11 49.59
CA PHE A 14 33.38 39.09 49.24
C PHE A 14 33.23 38.98 47.72
N MET A 15 32.89 37.79 47.23
CA MET A 15 32.44 37.62 45.84
C MET A 15 31.00 38.09 45.75
N ASN A 16 30.79 39.22 45.07
CA ASN A 16 29.46 39.65 44.65
C ASN A 16 28.94 38.67 43.58
N PRO A 17 27.67 38.21 43.66
CA PRO A 17 27.06 37.44 42.59
C PRO A 17 26.88 38.35 41.36
N VAL A 18 27.57 38.02 40.27
CA VAL A 18 27.31 38.59 38.96
C VAL A 18 25.89 38.14 38.54
N PRO A 19 24.98 39.06 38.19
CA PRO A 19 23.71 38.67 37.61
C PRO A 19 24.00 37.97 36.28
N VAL A 20 23.76 36.67 36.23
CA VAL A 20 23.67 35.92 34.99
C VAL A 20 22.43 36.46 34.29
N PHE A 21 22.62 37.40 33.37
CA PHE A 21 21.62 37.66 32.34
C PHE A 21 21.48 36.36 31.55
N ALA A 22 20.41 35.62 31.84
CA ALA A 22 19.96 34.55 30.97
C ALA A 22 19.76 35.16 29.59
N LEU A 23 20.61 34.79 28.64
CA LEU A 23 20.29 34.93 27.24
C LEU A 23 18.92 34.26 27.05
N PRO A 24 17.95 34.91 26.38
CA PRO A 24 16.77 34.19 25.96
C PRO A 24 17.26 32.95 25.20
N ALA A 25 16.75 31.78 25.60
CA ALA A 25 17.02 30.55 24.89
C ALA A 25 16.84 30.80 23.39
N PRO A 26 17.71 30.25 22.52
CA PRO A 26 17.44 30.31 21.10
C PRO A 26 16.02 29.78 20.90
N ASP A 27 15.16 30.64 20.35
CA ASP A 27 13.82 30.27 19.94
C ASP A 27 13.96 28.95 19.20
N ALA A 28 13.24 27.94 19.67
CA ALA A 28 13.17 26.63 19.05
C ALA A 28 12.49 26.79 17.69
N THR A 29 13.27 27.31 16.75
CA THR A 29 12.90 27.56 15.38
C THR A 29 13.07 26.24 14.66
N GLU A 30 11.97 25.77 14.10
CA GLU A 30 11.86 24.61 13.23
C GLU A 30 12.24 23.28 13.90
N THR A 31 11.31 22.81 14.73
CA THR A 31 10.97 21.38 14.62
C THR A 31 10.51 21.18 13.18
N SER A 32 11.38 20.66 12.33
CA SER A 32 10.97 20.12 11.05
C SER A 32 10.03 18.96 11.35
N GLU A 33 8.73 19.27 11.32
CA GLU A 33 7.71 18.24 11.20
C GLU A 33 8.14 17.34 10.04
N PRO A 34 8.24 16.01 10.23
CA PRO A 34 8.26 15.15 9.07
C PRO A 34 6.97 15.46 8.34
N THR A 35 7.08 15.98 7.12
CA THR A 35 5.93 16.18 6.22
C THR A 35 5.44 14.81 5.74
N SER A 36 5.06 13.93 6.67
CA SER A 36 4.18 12.81 6.38
C SER A 36 2.79 13.40 6.32
N LYS A 37 2.34 13.70 5.10
CA LYS A 37 0.91 13.82 4.80
C LYS A 37 0.22 12.66 5.53
N PRO A 38 -0.79 12.89 6.38
CA PRO A 38 -1.46 11.79 7.04
C PRO A 38 -1.97 10.87 5.94
N ALA A 39 -1.66 9.58 6.07
CA ALA A 39 -2.11 8.50 5.21
C ALA A 39 -3.64 8.43 5.02
N GLY A 40 -4.42 9.36 5.57
CA GLY A 40 -5.88 9.32 5.64
C GLY A 40 -6.64 9.89 4.45
N ASP A 41 -6.04 10.74 3.60
CA ASP A 41 -6.86 11.42 2.58
C ASP A 41 -7.24 10.52 1.42
N ILE A 42 -6.30 9.76 0.84
CA ILE A 42 -6.63 8.99 -0.37
C ILE A 42 -7.63 7.87 -0.09
N PHE A 43 -7.51 7.18 1.06
CA PHE A 43 -8.42 6.09 1.41
C PHE A 43 -9.84 6.60 1.75
N SER A 44 -9.95 7.84 2.23
CA SER A 44 -11.21 8.49 2.66
C SER A 44 -11.88 9.30 1.54
N SER A 45 -11.12 9.73 0.52
CA SER A 45 -11.59 10.58 -0.58
C SER A 45 -12.73 9.97 -1.41
N GLY A 46 -12.96 8.66 -1.30
CA GLY A 46 -13.96 7.95 -2.11
C GLY A 46 -13.58 7.86 -3.60
N LEU A 47 -12.43 8.39 -4.01
CA LEU A 47 -11.92 8.33 -5.38
C LEU A 47 -11.42 6.92 -5.67
N SER A 48 -12.35 6.10 -6.12
CA SER A 48 -12.13 4.71 -6.51
C SER A 48 -12.22 4.59 -8.03
N GLY A 49 -11.23 3.95 -8.65
CA GLY A 49 -11.16 3.73 -10.09
C GLY A 49 -10.95 2.26 -10.45
N PRO A 50 -11.11 1.89 -11.73
CA PRO A 50 -10.75 0.54 -12.19
C PRO A 50 -9.23 0.34 -12.11
N MET A 51 -8.78 -0.88 -11.80
CA MET A 51 -7.38 -1.26 -11.96
C MET A 51 -7.03 -1.36 -13.44
N ARG A 52 -5.83 -0.91 -13.80
CA ARG A 52 -5.23 -1.14 -15.11
C ARG A 52 -4.32 -2.37 -15.07
N TRP A 53 -4.41 -3.22 -16.08
CA TRP A 53 -3.67 -4.48 -16.17
C TRP A 53 -2.84 -4.47 -17.46
N THR A 54 -1.51 -4.44 -17.33
CA THR A 54 -0.57 -4.35 -18.46
C THR A 54 0.51 -5.44 -18.40
N GLY A 55 1.41 -5.49 -19.39
CA GLY A 55 2.46 -6.50 -19.49
C GLY A 55 1.99 -7.72 -20.27
N SER A 56 2.62 -8.87 -20.05
CA SER A 56 2.34 -10.10 -20.81
C SER A 56 2.52 -11.32 -19.93
N ILE A 57 1.66 -12.33 -20.10
CA ILE A 57 1.83 -13.64 -19.47
C ILE A 57 2.93 -14.40 -20.21
N GLU A 58 4.07 -14.64 -19.56
CA GLU A 58 5.20 -15.45 -20.07
C GLU A 58 5.69 -15.02 -21.47
N GLY A 59 5.64 -13.71 -21.75
CA GLY A 59 6.01 -13.15 -23.06
C GLY A 59 4.96 -13.33 -24.16
N GLY A 60 3.74 -13.70 -23.81
CA GLY A 60 2.57 -13.78 -24.69
C GLY A 60 2.05 -12.41 -25.15
N PRO A 61 0.79 -12.33 -25.63
CA PRO A 61 0.20 -11.08 -26.09
C PRO A 61 0.19 -10.00 -25.00
N GLU A 62 0.49 -8.76 -25.41
CA GLU A 62 0.46 -7.60 -24.51
C GLU A 62 -0.97 -7.34 -24.02
N LEU A 63 -1.11 -7.19 -22.70
CA LEU A 63 -2.33 -6.86 -21.99
C LEU A 63 -2.48 -5.34 -21.89
N ASN A 64 -3.71 -4.86 -22.02
CA ASN A 64 -4.08 -3.49 -21.70
C ASN A 64 -5.56 -3.44 -21.33
N LEU A 65 -5.87 -3.98 -20.16
CA LEU A 65 -7.25 -4.16 -19.68
C LEU A 65 -7.52 -3.22 -18.51
N THR A 66 -8.79 -2.90 -18.30
CA THR A 66 -9.25 -2.12 -17.14
C THR A 66 -10.41 -2.82 -16.48
N GLY A 67 -10.41 -2.88 -15.15
CA GLY A 67 -11.47 -3.50 -14.36
C GLY A 67 -10.93 -4.16 -13.10
N THR A 68 -11.78 -4.91 -12.42
CA THR A 68 -11.42 -5.82 -11.33
C THR A 68 -10.85 -7.13 -11.87
N LEU A 69 -10.14 -7.87 -11.02
CA LEU A 69 -9.58 -9.18 -11.35
C LEU A 69 -10.65 -10.14 -11.88
N GLN A 70 -11.85 -10.10 -11.27
CA GLN A 70 -13.02 -10.87 -11.69
C GLN A 70 -13.39 -10.60 -13.15
N GLU A 71 -13.38 -9.33 -13.56
CA GLU A 71 -13.76 -8.91 -14.90
C GLU A 71 -12.65 -9.21 -15.94
N VAL A 72 -11.38 -9.06 -15.55
CA VAL A 72 -10.26 -9.16 -16.50
C VAL A 72 -9.65 -10.54 -16.59
N LEU A 73 -9.69 -11.38 -15.55
CA LEU A 73 -9.11 -12.72 -15.61
C LEU A 73 -9.63 -13.56 -16.79
N PRO A 74 -10.95 -13.68 -17.05
CA PRO A 74 -11.41 -14.46 -18.20
C PRO A 74 -10.90 -13.89 -19.54
N GLN A 75 -10.62 -12.59 -19.61
CA GLN A 75 -10.02 -11.96 -20.80
C GLN A 75 -8.54 -12.34 -20.93
N ILE A 76 -7.78 -12.30 -19.83
CA ILE A 76 -6.37 -12.73 -19.79
C ILE A 76 -6.23 -14.19 -20.21
N LEU A 77 -7.08 -15.08 -19.68
CA LEU A 77 -7.07 -16.51 -20.03
C LEU A 77 -7.46 -16.75 -21.49
N ALA A 78 -8.41 -15.98 -22.03
CA ALA A 78 -8.80 -16.08 -23.44
C ALA A 78 -7.67 -15.65 -24.40
N LEU A 79 -6.86 -14.67 -24.00
CA LEU A 79 -5.69 -14.21 -24.76
C LEU A 79 -4.49 -15.17 -24.64
N ASN A 80 -4.43 -15.96 -23.56
CA ASN A 80 -3.31 -16.86 -23.25
C ASN A 80 -3.80 -18.32 -23.09
N PRO A 81 -4.39 -18.94 -24.13
CA PRO A 81 -5.02 -20.25 -24.01
C PRO A 81 -4.04 -21.40 -23.69
N GLY A 82 -2.75 -21.22 -23.93
CA GLY A 82 -1.70 -22.20 -23.61
C GLY A 82 -1.09 -22.02 -22.21
N TRP A 83 -1.41 -20.94 -21.51
CA TRP A 83 -0.90 -20.72 -20.15
C TRP A 83 -1.70 -21.57 -19.16
N VAL A 84 -0.97 -22.35 -18.36
CA VAL A 84 -1.55 -23.15 -17.28
C VAL A 84 -1.20 -22.46 -15.97
N PRO A 85 -2.19 -21.97 -15.21
CA PRO A 85 -1.91 -21.31 -13.95
C PRO A 85 -1.39 -22.34 -12.92
N PRO A 86 -0.59 -21.92 -11.92
CA PRO A 86 -0.07 -22.81 -10.89
C PRO A 86 -1.15 -23.65 -10.20
N VAL A 87 -0.81 -24.84 -9.71
CA VAL A 87 -1.79 -25.80 -9.14
C VAL A 87 -2.59 -25.19 -7.99
N GLU A 88 -1.98 -24.28 -7.22
CA GLU A 88 -2.59 -23.57 -6.10
C GLU A 88 -3.78 -22.70 -6.52
N VAL A 89 -3.81 -22.27 -7.78
CA VAL A 89 -4.90 -21.47 -8.36
C VAL A 89 -5.69 -22.22 -9.45
N ALA A 90 -5.16 -23.35 -9.95
CA ALA A 90 -5.81 -24.19 -10.93
C ALA A 90 -7.09 -24.80 -10.34
N GLY A 91 -8.25 -24.24 -10.71
CA GLY A 91 -9.56 -24.67 -10.22
C GLY A 91 -10.20 -23.72 -9.21
N LEU A 92 -9.53 -22.63 -8.81
CA LEU A 92 -10.16 -21.54 -8.07
C LEU A 92 -11.05 -20.73 -9.02
N ASP A 93 -12.37 -20.81 -8.85
CA ASP A 93 -13.32 -19.96 -9.57
C ASP A 93 -13.32 -18.55 -8.94
N LEU A 94 -12.74 -17.58 -9.65
CA LEU A 94 -12.80 -16.14 -9.29
C LEU A 94 -14.21 -15.54 -9.41
N ARG A 95 -15.21 -16.36 -9.81
CA ARG A 95 -16.66 -16.14 -9.97
C ARG A 95 -17.06 -15.67 -11.36
N SER A 96 -17.07 -16.63 -12.31
CA SER A 96 -17.59 -16.56 -13.69
C SER A 96 -18.43 -15.31 -14.03
N PRO A 97 -17.81 -14.26 -14.61
CA PRO A 97 -18.50 -13.44 -15.59
C PRO A 97 -18.39 -14.18 -16.92
N SER A 98 -19.53 -14.38 -17.60
CA SER A 98 -19.61 -15.14 -18.85
C SER A 98 -18.52 -14.74 -19.84
N LYS A 99 -17.97 -15.71 -20.59
CA LYS A 99 -17.04 -15.49 -21.71
C LYS A 99 -17.50 -14.37 -22.66
N GLU A 100 -18.81 -14.09 -22.67
CA GLU A 100 -19.52 -13.11 -23.46
C GLU A 100 -19.35 -11.67 -22.95
N LEU A 101 -19.16 -11.46 -21.63
CA LEU A 101 -18.81 -10.14 -21.07
C LEU A 101 -17.33 -9.81 -21.33
N ALA A 102 -16.46 -10.80 -21.20
CA ALA A 102 -15.04 -10.70 -21.55
C ALA A 102 -14.84 -10.28 -23.03
N LYS A 103 -15.64 -10.81 -23.95
CA LYS A 103 -15.62 -10.43 -25.37
C LYS A 103 -16.09 -8.99 -25.64
N ARG A 104 -16.99 -8.44 -24.82
CA ARG A 104 -17.49 -7.05 -24.99
C ARG A 104 -16.48 -6.01 -24.50
N ASN A 105 -15.76 -6.29 -23.41
CA ASN A 105 -14.79 -5.35 -22.83
C ASN A 105 -13.47 -5.29 -23.63
N LEU A 106 -13.12 -6.36 -24.35
CA LEU A 106 -11.96 -6.40 -25.26
C LEU A 106 -12.06 -5.38 -26.42
N ALA A 107 -13.27 -4.96 -26.79
CA ALA A 107 -13.49 -4.00 -27.88
C ALA A 107 -13.29 -2.53 -27.46
N ALA A 108 -13.13 -2.24 -26.15
CA ALA A 108 -13.31 -0.88 -25.63
C ALA A 108 -12.02 -0.10 -25.28
N THR A 109 -10.83 -0.71 -25.24
CA THR A 109 -9.67 -0.01 -24.64
C THR A 109 -8.36 -0.25 -25.39
N ARG A 110 -7.87 0.78 -26.09
CA ARG A 110 -6.49 0.89 -26.58
C ARG A 110 -5.95 2.27 -26.27
N THR A 111 -5.03 2.37 -25.31
CA THR A 111 -4.12 3.53 -25.23
C THR A 111 -2.80 3.16 -24.57
N ILE A 112 -1.71 3.66 -25.14
CA ILE A 112 -0.30 3.42 -24.78
C ILE A 112 0.09 4.33 -23.60
N ALA A 113 0.89 3.85 -22.64
CA ALA A 113 1.76 4.74 -21.86
C ALA A 113 2.94 4.01 -21.17
N GLU A 114 4.08 4.72 -21.16
CA GLU A 114 5.46 4.32 -20.84
C GLU A 114 5.79 3.90 -19.39
N ASN A 115 7.00 3.35 -19.27
CA ASN A 115 7.66 2.71 -18.12
C ASN A 115 8.50 3.71 -17.28
N PRO A 116 8.28 3.86 -15.95
CA PRO A 116 9.16 4.68 -15.12
C PRO A 116 10.04 3.88 -14.13
N SER A 117 11.35 3.92 -14.40
CA SER A 117 12.54 4.24 -13.57
C SER A 117 12.93 3.54 -12.24
N LEU A 118 14.26 3.34 -12.18
CA LEU A 118 15.29 2.87 -11.23
C LEU A 118 15.26 3.28 -9.73
N VAL A 119 14.11 3.60 -9.13
CA VAL A 119 14.05 3.80 -7.66
C VAL A 119 13.93 2.43 -6.97
N ARG A 120 14.72 2.17 -5.92
CA ARG A 120 14.57 0.97 -5.06
C ARG A 120 13.26 1.10 -4.26
N ARG A 121 12.16 0.67 -4.87
CA ARG A 121 10.82 0.68 -4.25
C ARG A 121 10.68 -0.52 -3.33
N TYR A 122 10.25 -0.33 -2.09
CA TYR A 122 9.79 -1.40 -1.19
C TYR A 122 8.74 -0.87 -0.21
N PHE A 123 7.86 -1.76 0.26
CA PHE A 123 6.93 -1.43 1.33
C PHE A 123 7.71 -1.17 2.62
N LYS A 124 7.48 -0.01 3.23
CA LYS A 124 8.24 0.47 4.39
C LYS A 124 7.51 0.07 5.67
N ASP A 125 8.28 -0.24 6.70
CA ASP A 125 7.75 -0.56 8.05
C ASP A 125 6.74 -1.73 8.00
N ARG A 126 5.90 -1.89 9.03
CA ARG A 126 4.83 -2.89 9.03
C ARG A 126 3.51 -2.30 8.49
N PRO A 127 2.60 -3.15 7.99
CA PRO A 127 1.21 -2.77 7.72
C PRO A 127 0.59 -1.97 8.87
N THR A 128 -0.16 -0.93 8.52
CA THR A 128 -0.97 -0.17 9.47
C THR A 128 -2.38 -0.76 9.50
N CYS A 129 -2.72 -1.36 10.64
CA CYS A 129 -3.98 -2.05 10.84
C CYS A 129 -5.10 -1.09 11.26
N ASN A 130 -6.32 -1.39 10.85
CA ASN A 130 -7.55 -0.65 11.22
C ASN A 130 -7.60 0.84 10.83
N SER A 131 -6.60 1.36 10.13
CA SER A 131 -6.48 2.77 9.71
C SER A 131 -6.96 3.01 8.28
N VAL A 132 -7.95 2.25 7.82
CA VAL A 132 -8.65 2.48 6.55
C VAL A 132 -10.17 2.54 6.80
N PRO A 133 -10.91 3.39 6.07
CA PRO A 133 -12.36 3.40 6.16
C PRO A 133 -12.92 2.12 5.57
N GLY A 134 -14.04 1.66 6.11
CA GLY A 134 -14.68 0.39 5.77
C GLY A 134 -14.71 -0.58 6.95
N ASN A 135 -15.29 -1.75 6.68
CA ASN A 135 -15.36 -2.87 7.61
C ASN A 135 -14.18 -3.82 7.42
N LEU A 136 -14.07 -4.81 8.29
CA LEU A 136 -13.09 -5.89 8.13
C LEU A 136 -13.46 -6.73 6.90
N ALA A 137 -12.49 -6.98 6.03
CA ALA A 137 -12.61 -7.92 4.93
C ALA A 137 -12.77 -9.34 5.46
N GLU A 138 -13.61 -10.12 4.78
CA GLU A 138 -13.69 -11.57 4.94
C GLU A 138 -12.37 -12.20 4.47
N GLY A 139 -11.74 -13.03 5.31
CA GLY A 139 -10.42 -13.60 5.05
C GLY A 139 -10.45 -14.60 3.93
N TRP A 140 -11.36 -15.55 4.04
CA TRP A 140 -11.49 -16.64 3.09
C TRP A 140 -11.62 -16.19 1.62
N VAL A 141 -12.20 -15.01 1.32
CA VAL A 141 -12.26 -14.51 -0.07
C VAL A 141 -10.94 -13.90 -0.54
N ILE A 142 -10.27 -13.14 0.33
CA ILE A 142 -9.01 -12.47 0.01
C ILE A 142 -7.86 -13.47 -0.03
N GLU A 143 -7.75 -14.33 0.99
CA GLU A 143 -6.73 -15.37 1.11
C GLU A 143 -6.97 -16.51 0.12
N GLY A 144 -8.24 -16.89 -0.09
CA GLY A 144 -8.61 -18.02 -0.93
C GLY A 144 -8.64 -17.73 -2.42
N TYR A 145 -8.93 -16.49 -2.85
CA TYR A 145 -9.09 -16.17 -4.28
C TYR A 145 -8.29 -14.95 -4.72
N GLY A 146 -8.39 -13.84 -3.98
CA GLY A 146 -7.75 -12.57 -4.38
C GLY A 146 -6.22 -12.67 -4.45
N ILE A 147 -5.56 -12.95 -3.33
CA ILE A 147 -4.09 -13.02 -3.23
C ILE A 147 -3.51 -14.09 -4.15
N PRO A 148 -4.01 -15.34 -4.17
CA PRO A 148 -3.43 -16.39 -5.01
C PRO A 148 -3.41 -16.04 -6.50
N TRP A 149 -4.53 -15.56 -7.03
CA TRP A 149 -4.61 -15.22 -8.45
C TRP A 149 -3.78 -14.00 -8.82
N LEU A 150 -3.75 -12.95 -7.99
CA LEU A 150 -2.88 -11.80 -8.21
C LEU A 150 -1.40 -12.18 -8.23
N ARG A 151 -1.01 -13.09 -7.32
CA ARG A 151 0.34 -13.63 -7.28
C ARG A 151 0.66 -14.41 -8.55
N ALA A 152 -0.23 -15.31 -8.98
CA ALA A 152 -0.02 -16.15 -10.15
C ALA A 152 0.20 -15.31 -11.43
N ILE A 153 -0.68 -14.35 -11.72
CA ILE A 153 -0.55 -13.51 -12.92
C ILE A 153 0.63 -12.53 -12.81
N GLY A 154 0.95 -12.06 -11.60
CA GLY A 154 2.09 -11.19 -11.37
C GLY A 154 3.43 -11.87 -11.64
N ILE A 155 3.61 -13.09 -11.11
CA ILE A 155 4.80 -13.93 -11.39
C ILE A 155 4.92 -14.20 -12.89
N ALA A 156 3.80 -14.40 -13.57
CA ALA A 156 3.77 -14.61 -15.01
C ALA A 156 4.07 -13.34 -15.85
N GLY A 157 4.11 -12.14 -15.24
CA GLY A 157 4.52 -10.90 -15.91
C GLY A 157 3.44 -9.82 -16.02
N VAL A 158 2.30 -9.97 -15.36
CA VAL A 158 1.24 -8.95 -15.35
C VAL A 158 1.52 -7.85 -14.33
N MET A 159 1.31 -6.61 -14.76
CA MET A 159 1.45 -5.40 -13.98
C MET A 159 0.08 -4.85 -13.57
N CYS A 160 -0.02 -4.40 -12.33
CA CYS A 160 -1.16 -3.76 -11.71
C CYS A 160 -0.92 -2.25 -11.62
N GLY A 161 -1.81 -1.46 -12.21
CA GLY A 161 -1.65 -0.03 -12.39
C GLY A 161 -2.79 0.81 -11.80
N ALA A 162 -2.42 1.93 -11.17
CA ALA A 162 -3.35 2.91 -10.62
C ALA A 162 -3.01 4.32 -11.12
N ASP A 163 -4.05 5.09 -11.44
CA ASP A 163 -3.93 6.49 -11.86
C ASP A 163 -3.62 7.41 -10.68
N PRO A 164 -3.13 8.65 -10.91
CA PRO A 164 -2.86 9.62 -9.86
C PRO A 164 -4.07 9.85 -8.94
N HIS A 165 -3.83 9.91 -7.64
CA HIS A 165 -4.82 10.22 -6.60
C HIS A 165 -6.04 9.29 -6.56
N VAL A 166 -5.88 8.05 -7.01
CA VAL A 166 -6.96 7.05 -7.06
C VAL A 166 -6.59 5.79 -6.30
N CYS A 167 -7.57 5.21 -5.60
CA CYS A 167 -7.54 3.83 -5.17
C CYS A 167 -8.14 2.93 -6.24
N ALA A 168 -7.27 2.24 -6.98
CA ALA A 168 -7.67 1.34 -8.04
C ALA A 168 -8.14 -0.01 -7.46
N LYS A 169 -9.37 -0.42 -7.80
CA LYS A 169 -9.98 -1.67 -7.32
C LYS A 169 -9.37 -2.86 -8.05
N CYS A 170 -8.51 -3.59 -7.35
CA CYS A 170 -7.80 -4.75 -7.87
C CYS A 170 -8.70 -5.99 -7.89
N TYR A 171 -9.27 -6.32 -6.74
CA TYR A 171 -10.12 -7.48 -6.52
C TYR A 171 -11.30 -7.01 -5.69
N CYS A 172 -12.50 -7.49 -5.98
CA CYS A 172 -13.60 -7.27 -5.06
C CYS A 172 -14.64 -8.39 -5.04
N ASP A 173 -14.91 -8.93 -3.86
CA ASP A 173 -15.88 -9.98 -3.68
C ASP A 173 -16.48 -10.00 -2.27
N TYR A 174 -17.79 -10.27 -2.12
CA TYR A 174 -18.53 -10.09 -0.85
C TYR A 174 -18.25 -8.72 -0.18
N GLY A 175 -17.97 -7.69 -0.98
CA GLY A 175 -17.56 -6.37 -0.52
C GLY A 175 -16.12 -6.24 -0.05
N SER A 176 -15.39 -7.35 0.14
CA SER A 176 -13.97 -7.39 0.49
C SER A 176 -13.11 -7.03 -0.72
N LYS A 177 -12.20 -6.08 -0.54
CA LYS A 177 -11.43 -5.44 -1.62
C LYS A 177 -9.94 -5.57 -1.36
N ILE A 178 -9.18 -5.80 -2.45
CA ILE A 178 -7.76 -5.45 -2.54
C ILE A 178 -7.68 -4.23 -3.46
N GLU A 179 -6.98 -3.20 -3.03
CA GLU A 179 -6.85 -1.94 -3.75
C GLU A 179 -5.37 -1.52 -3.86
N LEU A 180 -5.01 -0.89 -4.98
CA LEU A 180 -3.76 -0.16 -5.14
C LEU A 180 -4.07 1.34 -5.08
N CYS A 181 -3.69 1.99 -3.99
CA CYS A 181 -3.92 3.41 -3.79
C CYS A 181 -2.68 4.20 -4.15
N ASN A 182 -2.83 5.15 -5.06
CA ASN A 182 -1.73 5.92 -5.60
C ASN A 182 -1.87 7.39 -5.22
N ASP A 183 -1.14 7.84 -4.19
CA ASP A 183 -1.19 9.24 -3.74
C ASP A 183 -0.20 10.15 -4.49
N ARG A 184 0.39 9.65 -5.57
CA ARG A 184 1.33 10.39 -6.41
C ARG A 184 0.56 11.21 -7.43
N ASN A 185 1.22 12.25 -7.94
CA ASN A 185 0.76 13.03 -9.10
C ASN A 185 0.97 12.29 -10.44
N THR A 186 1.59 11.11 -10.42
CA THR A 186 1.90 10.29 -11.60
C THR A 186 1.28 8.91 -11.44
N LYS A 187 0.95 8.25 -12.56
CA LYS A 187 0.50 6.86 -12.53
C LYS A 187 1.54 5.97 -11.84
N VAL A 188 1.08 4.88 -11.24
CA VAL A 188 1.93 3.81 -10.73
C VAL A 188 1.58 2.52 -11.44
N ASP A 189 2.59 1.74 -11.82
CA ASP A 189 2.46 0.38 -12.32
C ASP A 189 3.45 -0.48 -11.52
N ILE A 190 2.98 -1.59 -10.94
CA ILE A 190 3.79 -2.53 -10.16
C ILE A 190 3.48 -3.97 -10.59
N PRO A 191 4.40 -4.94 -10.43
CA PRO A 191 4.06 -6.35 -10.61
C PRO A 191 2.88 -6.75 -9.71
N CYS A 192 1.89 -7.47 -10.25
CA CYS A 192 0.71 -7.82 -9.46
C CYS A 192 1.01 -8.75 -8.27
N ASP A 193 2.09 -9.52 -8.33
CA ASP A 193 2.57 -10.38 -7.24
C ASP A 193 3.13 -9.57 -6.08
N ARG A 194 3.67 -8.39 -6.36
CA ARG A 194 4.08 -7.43 -5.34
C ARG A 194 2.88 -6.87 -4.59
N LEU A 195 1.78 -6.56 -5.29
CA LEU A 195 0.53 -6.16 -4.63
C LEU A 195 -0.04 -7.31 -3.80
N ALA A 196 -0.01 -8.53 -4.34
CA ALA A 196 -0.45 -9.74 -3.63
C ALA A 196 0.39 -10.01 -2.36
N GLY A 197 1.70 -9.84 -2.43
CA GLY A 197 2.60 -9.96 -1.28
C GLY A 197 2.27 -8.95 -0.18
N ALA A 198 2.04 -7.69 -0.57
CA ALA A 198 1.65 -6.65 0.38
C ALA A 198 0.29 -6.90 1.03
N ALA A 199 -0.70 -7.34 0.25
CA ALA A 199 -1.98 -7.78 0.78
C ALA A 199 -1.79 -8.95 1.77
N GLY A 200 -0.94 -9.93 1.45
CA GLY A 200 -0.63 -11.06 2.34
C GLY A 200 0.00 -10.65 3.68
N GLU A 201 0.90 -9.66 3.70
CA GLU A 201 1.43 -9.14 4.97
C GLU A 201 0.34 -8.37 5.75
N ILE A 202 -0.57 -7.64 5.08
CA ILE A 202 -1.72 -7.03 5.76
C ILE A 202 -2.61 -8.11 6.40
N VAL A 203 -2.91 -9.20 5.70
CA VAL A 203 -3.69 -10.33 6.24
C VAL A 203 -3.03 -10.90 7.49
N LYS A 204 -1.72 -11.14 7.41
CA LYS A 204 -0.93 -11.76 8.48
C LYS A 204 -0.79 -10.85 9.71
N ASP A 205 -0.57 -9.56 9.49
CA ASP A 205 -0.26 -8.61 10.55
C ASP A 205 -1.52 -7.98 11.17
N CYS A 206 -2.59 -7.83 10.37
CA CYS A 206 -3.84 -7.19 10.77
C CYS A 206 -5.01 -8.16 10.92
N GLY A 207 -4.77 -9.47 10.78
CA GLY A 207 -5.75 -10.54 10.94
C GLY A 207 -6.24 -10.67 12.38
N GLU A 208 -7.55 -10.73 12.53
CA GLU A 208 -8.24 -11.04 13.78
C GLU A 208 -9.24 -12.17 13.53
N PHE A 209 -9.19 -13.22 14.34
CA PHE A 209 -10.10 -14.36 14.18
C PHE A 209 -11.48 -14.05 14.79
N ILE A 210 -12.48 -13.88 13.94
CA ILE A 210 -13.84 -13.47 14.32
C ILE A 210 -14.87 -14.42 13.68
N ALA A 211 -15.72 -15.01 14.51
CA ALA A 211 -16.85 -15.85 14.08
C ALA A 211 -16.47 -16.99 13.11
N GLY A 212 -15.27 -17.56 13.26
CA GLY A 212 -14.80 -18.68 12.43
C GLY A 212 -14.04 -18.27 11.16
N ASP A 213 -13.83 -16.97 10.94
CA ASP A 213 -13.07 -16.44 9.80
C ASP A 213 -11.94 -15.52 10.28
N ASN A 214 -10.86 -15.44 9.49
CA ASN A 214 -9.77 -14.49 9.73
C ASN A 214 -10.12 -13.15 9.08
N ARG A 215 -10.48 -12.13 9.86
CA ARG A 215 -10.93 -10.85 9.34
C ARG A 215 -9.88 -9.77 9.52
N PHE A 216 -9.75 -8.89 8.54
CA PHE A 216 -8.71 -7.85 8.58
C PHE A 216 -9.10 -6.60 7.82
N LYS A 217 -8.52 -5.48 8.22
CA LYS A 217 -8.42 -4.31 7.36
C LYS A 217 -7.13 -3.55 7.66
N GLY A 218 -6.56 -2.94 6.63
CA GLY A 218 -5.35 -2.17 6.79
C GLY A 218 -4.80 -1.67 5.47
N HIS A 219 -3.72 -0.92 5.56
CA HIS A 219 -2.96 -0.47 4.41
C HIS A 219 -1.46 -0.64 4.68
N TRP A 220 -0.67 -0.67 3.61
CA TRP A 220 0.79 -0.70 3.71
C TRP A 220 1.41 0.17 2.64
N TRP A 221 2.16 1.19 3.08
CA TRP A 221 2.75 2.19 2.19
C TRP A 221 4.12 1.76 1.65
N ASP A 222 4.32 2.00 0.37
CA ASP A 222 5.63 2.01 -0.26
C ASP A 222 6.37 3.33 0.01
N THR A 223 7.69 3.26 -0.05
CA THR A 223 8.60 4.43 -0.04
C THR A 223 8.27 5.54 -1.04
N THR A 224 7.46 5.26 -2.06
CA THR A 224 7.10 6.20 -3.14
C THR A 224 5.63 6.61 -3.12
N THR A 225 5.00 6.60 -1.94
CA THR A 225 3.65 7.15 -1.69
C THR A 225 2.53 6.52 -2.51
N TYR A 226 2.63 5.20 -2.75
CA TYR A 226 1.48 4.36 -3.08
C TYR A 226 1.32 3.29 -1.99
N ALA A 227 0.15 2.68 -1.88
CA ALA A 227 -0.13 1.67 -0.87
C ALA A 227 -0.97 0.51 -1.39
N ALA A 228 -0.75 -0.67 -0.82
CA ALA A 228 -1.74 -1.73 -0.83
C ALA A 228 -2.79 -1.40 0.25
N CYS A 229 -4.07 -1.59 -0.05
CA CYS A 229 -5.16 -1.43 0.89
C CYS A 229 -6.07 -2.66 0.83
N VAL A 230 -6.46 -3.17 2.00
CA VAL A 230 -7.37 -4.30 2.14
C VAL A 230 -8.46 -3.94 3.14
N ARG A 231 -9.72 -4.06 2.74
CA ARG A 231 -10.89 -3.70 3.54
C ARG A 231 -12.17 -4.26 2.95
N GLN A 232 -13.26 -4.29 3.71
CA GLN A 232 -14.60 -4.43 3.16
C GLN A 232 -15.25 -3.05 2.99
N ALA A 233 -15.97 -2.84 1.89
CA ALA A 233 -16.79 -1.64 1.72
C ALA A 233 -17.90 -1.57 2.78
N TYR A 234 -18.26 -0.35 3.20
CA TYR A 234 -19.36 -0.13 4.16
C TYR A 234 -20.70 -0.68 3.69
N SER A 235 -20.95 -0.65 2.38
CA SER A 235 -22.17 -1.16 1.74
C SER A 235 -22.25 -2.69 1.74
N GLY A 236 -21.18 -3.40 2.15
CA GLY A 236 -21.02 -4.83 1.93
C GLY A 236 -20.88 -5.21 0.45
N ASN A 237 -20.82 -4.23 -0.45
CA ASN A 237 -20.83 -4.42 -1.89
C ASN A 237 -19.61 -3.79 -2.57
N CYS A 238 -19.30 -4.29 -3.75
CA CYS A 238 -18.11 -3.91 -4.51
C CYS A 238 -18.21 -2.58 -5.25
N LEU A 239 -19.41 -2.02 -5.32
CA LEU A 239 -19.74 -0.75 -5.96
C LEU A 239 -19.26 0.43 -5.10
#